data_AF-A0A7D4AVR6-F1
#
_entry.id   AF-A0A7D4AVR6-F1
#
_cell.length_a   1.000
_cell.length_b   1.000
_cell.length_c   1.000
_cell.angle_alpha   90.00
_cell.angle_beta   90.00
_cell.angle_gamma   90.00
#
_symmetry.space_group_name_H-M   'P 1'
#
loop_
_entity.id
_entity.type
_entity.pdbx_description
1 polymer ?
#
loop_
_entity_poly.entity_id
_entity_poly.type
_entity_poly.pdbx_seq_one_letter_code
_entity_poly.pdbx_strand_id
1 'polypeptide(L)'
;MQCVSHLLGYLSHTPATKRDYVTDMQQFFGPQHNELFANQVYQQTQALARRVESKLNFLHPKTVLQLYSLCFELPDEPTRQTEPELECSLFVACLVLNESYIREQYQAMTVARQLLPTQPLAAAALAGTFSDFELVNHRLHHIAMLQLIKSVRLFEFLEAEARFAPLLQAFVQRFNCQNWQEYFRQLSGVIKPVTQAETAGRIAVEVPVRPDYVSACAFLRHFTLPEGQPLDMADFTSLRATPLCEESPGTFVLVYPVLVLEALHKGLYFQFNLANRSLPKGSGSPIGARCTATCFLSST
;
A
#
# COMPACT_ATOMS: atom_id res chain seq x y z
N MET A 1 -15.40 3.62 -5.89
CA MET A 1 -14.04 3.06 -6.02
C MET A 1 -13.19 3.72 -7.11
N GLN A 2 -13.62 3.76 -8.37
CA GLN A 2 -12.81 4.19 -9.52
C GLN A 2 -12.09 5.55 -9.36
N CYS A 3 -12.75 6.56 -8.79
CA CYS A 3 -12.15 7.90 -8.60
C CYS A 3 -10.99 7.91 -7.61
N VAL A 4 -11.06 7.11 -6.54
CA VAL A 4 -9.99 7.03 -5.54
C VAL A 4 -8.81 6.22 -6.07
N SER A 5 -9.08 5.17 -6.87
CA SER A 5 -8.03 4.37 -7.52
C SER A 5 -7.08 5.19 -8.39
N HIS A 6 -7.55 6.31 -8.96
CA HIS A 6 -6.71 7.23 -9.73
C HIS A 6 -5.61 7.88 -8.87
N LEU A 7 -5.90 8.19 -7.61
CA LEU A 7 -4.98 8.90 -6.71
C LEU A 7 -3.86 8.00 -6.14
N LEU A 8 -4.06 6.67 -6.17
CA LEU A 8 -3.20 5.72 -5.46
C LEU A 8 -1.76 5.67 -5.99
N GLY A 9 -1.54 5.69 -7.30
CA GLY A 9 -0.16 5.69 -7.83
C GLY A 9 0.43 7.08 -8.07
N TYR A 10 -0.36 8.16 -8.05
CA TYR A 10 0.16 9.52 -8.24
C TYR A 10 1.26 9.86 -7.22
N LEU A 11 0.99 9.55 -5.95
CA LEU A 11 1.89 9.83 -4.83
C LEU A 11 3.13 8.93 -4.78
N SER A 12 3.29 7.95 -5.67
CA SER A 12 4.46 7.08 -5.69
C SER A 12 5.52 7.53 -6.72
N HIS A 13 5.11 8.31 -7.73
CA HIS A 13 5.99 8.72 -8.84
C HIS A 13 6.39 10.20 -8.78
N THR A 14 5.59 11.07 -8.17
CA THR A 14 5.96 12.48 -7.99
C THR A 14 6.92 12.62 -6.79
N PRO A 15 8.17 13.10 -6.96
CA PRO A 15 9.08 13.31 -5.83
C PRO A 15 8.49 14.29 -4.81
N ALA A 16 8.69 14.06 -3.51
CA ALA A 16 8.16 14.93 -2.45
C ALA A 16 8.57 16.41 -2.63
N THR A 17 9.77 16.67 -3.16
CA THR A 17 10.26 18.03 -3.47
C THR A 17 9.46 18.73 -4.56
N LYS A 18 8.81 17.97 -5.46
CA LYS A 18 7.98 18.49 -6.56
C LYS A 18 6.49 18.55 -6.22
N ARG A 19 6.02 17.85 -5.18
CA ARG A 19 4.61 17.88 -4.72
C ARG A 19 4.28 19.21 -4.07
N ASP A 20 3.38 19.97 -4.67
CA ASP A 20 2.72 21.15 -4.08
C ASP A 20 1.20 21.08 -4.31
N TYR A 21 0.49 22.00 -3.66
CA TYR A 21 -0.95 22.19 -3.85
C TYR A 21 -1.36 22.39 -5.31
N VAL A 22 -0.50 22.94 -6.19
CA VAL A 22 -0.83 23.10 -7.62
C VAL A 22 -0.86 21.75 -8.32
N THR A 23 0.16 20.92 -8.10
CA THR A 23 0.20 19.56 -8.64
C THR A 23 -0.92 18.69 -8.08
N ASP A 24 -1.29 18.86 -6.81
CA ASP A 24 -2.41 18.14 -6.20
C ASP A 24 -3.77 18.58 -6.78
N MET A 25 -3.96 19.88 -7.05
CA MET A 25 -5.18 20.37 -7.70
C MET A 25 -5.40 19.74 -9.07
N GLN A 26 -4.34 19.51 -9.84
CA GLN A 26 -4.42 18.86 -11.15
C GLN A 26 -4.89 17.40 -11.06
N GLN A 27 -4.83 16.79 -9.87
CA GLN A 27 -5.37 15.44 -9.64
C GLN A 27 -6.85 15.44 -9.24
N PHE A 28 -7.35 16.57 -8.71
CA PHE A 28 -8.74 16.69 -8.26
C PHE A 28 -9.66 17.30 -9.32
N PHE A 29 -9.19 18.30 -10.06
CA PHE A 29 -10.04 19.14 -10.91
C PHE A 29 -9.67 18.97 -12.38
N GLY A 30 -10.60 18.46 -13.17
CA GLY A 30 -10.46 18.35 -14.61
C GLY A 30 -10.45 19.73 -15.31
N PRO A 31 -9.90 19.82 -16.54
CA PRO A 31 -9.79 21.10 -17.27
C PRO A 31 -11.12 21.62 -17.82
N GLN A 32 -12.20 20.84 -17.75
CA GLN A 32 -13.46 21.13 -18.43
C GLN A 32 -14.58 21.59 -17.48
N HIS A 33 -14.46 21.33 -16.18
CA HIS A 33 -15.52 21.57 -15.21
C HIS A 33 -14.95 22.16 -13.91
N ASN A 34 -15.80 22.72 -13.04
CA ASN A 34 -15.42 23.27 -11.72
C ASN A 34 -14.41 24.45 -11.69
N GLU A 35 -14.18 25.14 -12.80
CA GLU A 35 -13.19 26.23 -12.86
C GLU A 35 -13.37 27.28 -11.74
N LEU A 36 -14.61 27.69 -11.45
CA LEU A 36 -14.90 28.65 -10.37
C LEU A 36 -14.48 28.12 -8.99
N PHE A 37 -14.82 26.87 -8.67
CA PHE A 37 -14.47 26.26 -7.39
C PHE A 37 -12.96 26.02 -7.29
N ALA A 38 -12.34 25.49 -8.33
CA ALA A 38 -10.89 25.28 -8.39
C ALA A 38 -10.13 26.61 -8.22
N ASN A 39 -10.56 27.68 -8.90
CA ASN A 39 -9.96 29.01 -8.74
C ASN A 39 -10.10 29.55 -7.32
N GLN A 40 -11.24 29.34 -6.67
CA GLN A 40 -11.43 29.73 -5.27
C GLN A 40 -10.48 28.97 -4.34
N VAL A 41 -10.37 27.64 -4.49
CA VAL A 41 -9.45 26.80 -3.71
C VAL A 41 -8.00 27.25 -3.93
N TYR A 42 -7.60 27.51 -5.18
CA TYR A 42 -6.26 27.99 -5.51
C TYR A 42 -5.93 29.31 -4.82
N GLN A 43 -6.83 30.30 -4.90
CA GLN A 43 -6.62 31.62 -4.30
C GLN A 43 -6.51 31.54 -2.77
N GLN A 44 -7.41 30.80 -2.12
CA GLN A 44 -7.38 30.61 -0.67
C GLN A 44 -6.09 29.92 -0.21
N THR A 45 -5.67 28.89 -0.94
CA THR A 45 -4.46 28.12 -0.61
C THR A 45 -3.20 28.93 -0.86
N GLN A 46 -3.14 29.70 -1.94
CA GLN A 46 -2.03 30.60 -2.21
C GLN A 46 -1.89 31.66 -1.12
N ALA A 47 -3.01 32.25 -0.68
CA ALA A 47 -3.01 33.22 0.41
C ALA A 47 -2.52 32.59 1.73
N LEU A 48 -2.94 31.36 2.03
CA LEU A 48 -2.48 30.62 3.19
C LEU A 48 -0.98 30.29 3.10
N ALA A 49 -0.51 29.75 1.98
CA ALA A 49 0.89 29.40 1.74
C ALA A 49 1.82 30.60 1.93
N ARG A 50 1.42 31.78 1.44
CA ARG A 50 2.14 33.05 1.66
C ARG A 50 2.17 33.44 3.13
N ARG A 51 1.08 33.24 3.86
CA ARG A 51 0.98 33.58 5.29
C ARG A 51 1.83 32.67 6.18
N VAL A 52 1.90 31.38 5.87
CA VAL A 52 2.63 30.40 6.68
C VAL A 52 4.08 30.17 6.21
N GLU A 53 4.49 30.82 5.11
CA GLU A 53 5.81 30.69 4.48
C GLU A 53 6.26 29.23 4.29
N SER A 54 5.29 28.36 3.98
CA SER A 54 5.50 26.92 3.89
C SER A 54 4.79 26.33 2.68
N LYS A 55 5.35 25.23 2.18
CA LYS A 55 4.77 24.46 1.10
C LYS A 55 3.54 23.72 1.61
N LEU A 56 2.41 23.91 0.94
CA LEU A 56 1.16 23.22 1.25
C LEU A 56 0.91 22.12 0.23
N ASN A 57 0.36 21.00 0.70
CA ASN A 57 -0.10 19.87 -0.09
C ASN A 57 -1.50 19.48 0.43
N PHE A 58 -2.32 18.94 -0.46
CA PHE A 58 -3.63 18.37 -0.12
C PHE A 58 -3.60 16.85 -0.07
N LEU A 59 -2.75 16.23 -0.89
CA LEU A 59 -2.68 14.78 -1.01
C LEU A 59 -1.56 14.24 -0.13
N HIS A 60 -1.95 13.37 0.79
CA HIS A 60 -1.05 12.61 1.63
C HIS A 60 -1.28 11.10 1.45
N PRO A 61 -0.24 10.25 1.34
CA PRO A 61 -0.42 8.81 1.12
C PRO A 61 -1.35 8.13 2.12
N LYS A 62 -1.20 8.46 3.42
CA LYS A 62 -2.06 7.94 4.49
C LYS A 62 -3.53 8.31 4.27
N THR A 63 -3.81 9.56 3.92
CA THR A 63 -5.17 10.06 3.66
C THR A 63 -5.80 9.38 2.45
N VAL A 64 -5.04 9.21 1.37
CA VAL A 64 -5.54 8.54 0.16
C VAL A 64 -5.84 7.07 0.44
N LEU A 65 -4.99 6.38 1.20
CA LEU A 65 -5.24 5.00 1.64
C LEU A 65 -6.46 4.89 2.56
N GLN A 66 -6.65 5.82 3.50
CA GLN A 66 -7.83 5.87 4.35
C GLN A 66 -9.10 6.06 3.52
N LEU A 67 -9.08 6.99 2.56
CA LEU A 67 -10.19 7.21 1.67
C LEU A 67 -10.49 5.96 0.82
N TYR A 68 -9.45 5.30 0.31
CA TYR A 68 -9.60 4.04 -0.41
C TYR A 68 -10.26 2.99 0.47
N SER A 69 -9.81 2.83 1.71
CA SER A 69 -10.39 1.87 2.65
C SER A 69 -11.87 2.13 2.90
N LEU A 70 -12.25 3.41 3.13
CA LEU A 70 -13.64 3.80 3.30
C LEU A 70 -14.47 3.47 2.05
N CYS A 71 -13.97 3.81 0.86
CA CYS A 71 -14.69 3.54 -0.38
C CYS A 71 -14.81 2.05 -0.71
N PHE A 72 -13.85 1.23 -0.27
CA PHE A 72 -13.86 -0.22 -0.52
C PHE A 72 -14.93 -0.94 0.33
N GLU A 73 -15.23 -0.42 1.52
CA GLU A 73 -16.26 -0.97 2.39
C GLU A 73 -17.68 -0.56 2.01
N LEU A 74 -17.83 0.49 1.19
CA LEU A 74 -19.13 0.96 0.74
C LEU A 74 -19.68 0.05 -0.36
N PRO A 75 -21.00 -0.23 -0.36
CA PRO A 75 -21.63 -0.97 -1.44
C PRO A 75 -21.56 -0.16 -2.74
N ASP A 76 -21.55 -0.87 -3.87
CA ASP A 76 -21.70 -0.24 -5.17
C ASP A 76 -23.09 0.42 -5.27
N GLU A 77 -23.10 1.75 -5.40
CA GLU A 77 -24.29 2.52 -5.65
C GLU A 77 -24.31 3.05 -7.10
N PRO A 78 -25.49 3.17 -7.72
CA PRO A 78 -25.59 3.83 -9.02
C PRO A 78 -25.06 5.26 -8.92
N THR A 79 -24.42 5.74 -10.00
CA THR A 79 -23.91 7.12 -10.06
C THR A 79 -25.04 8.12 -9.86
N ARG A 80 -25.02 8.80 -8.70
CA ARG A 80 -26.01 9.82 -8.32
C ARG A 80 -25.50 11.26 -8.47
N GLN A 81 -24.18 11.44 -8.52
CA GLN A 81 -23.54 12.75 -8.61
C GLN A 81 -23.00 12.98 -10.01
N THR A 82 -23.00 14.24 -10.42
CA THR A 82 -22.26 14.69 -11.60
C THR A 82 -20.75 14.67 -11.34
N GLU A 83 -19.92 14.57 -12.39
CA GLU A 83 -18.46 14.63 -12.24
C GLU A 83 -18.00 15.87 -11.43
N PRO A 84 -18.55 17.08 -11.64
CA PRO A 84 -18.13 18.25 -10.87
C PRO A 84 -18.45 18.14 -9.37
N GLU A 85 -19.62 17.62 -9.02
CA GLU A 85 -19.99 17.39 -7.61
C GLU A 85 -19.09 16.35 -6.94
N LEU A 86 -18.68 15.34 -7.71
CA LEU A 86 -17.79 14.28 -7.25
C LEU A 86 -16.38 14.80 -6.99
N GLU A 87 -15.82 15.63 -7.88
CA GLU A 87 -14.52 16.28 -7.67
C GLU A 87 -14.50 17.13 -6.40
N CYS A 88 -15.55 17.93 -6.18
CA CYS A 88 -15.69 18.76 -4.97
C CYS A 88 -15.78 17.89 -3.71
N SER A 89 -16.60 16.84 -3.76
CA SER A 89 -16.80 15.91 -2.65
C SER A 89 -15.51 15.15 -2.32
N LEU A 90 -14.76 14.73 -3.35
CA LEU A 90 -13.47 14.05 -3.22
C LEU A 90 -12.41 14.97 -2.57
N PHE A 91 -12.32 16.21 -3.04
CA PHE A 91 -11.42 17.21 -2.46
C PHE A 91 -11.74 17.47 -0.98
N VAL A 92 -13.01 17.71 -0.65
CA VAL A 92 -13.45 17.94 0.74
C VAL A 92 -13.18 16.71 1.62
N ALA A 93 -13.44 15.50 1.13
CA ALA A 93 -13.15 14.27 1.86
C ALA A 93 -11.66 14.15 2.21
N CYS A 94 -10.77 14.48 1.27
CA CYS A 94 -9.33 14.52 1.54
C CYS A 94 -8.96 15.57 2.60
N LEU A 95 -9.55 16.77 2.56
CA LEU A 95 -9.29 17.79 3.58
C LEU A 95 -9.75 17.36 4.98
N VAL A 96 -10.92 16.73 5.09
CA VAL A 96 -11.45 16.22 6.37
C VAL A 96 -10.55 15.13 6.93
N LEU A 97 -10.10 14.19 6.10
CA LEU A 97 -9.19 13.13 6.53
C LEU A 97 -7.79 13.66 6.87
N ASN A 98 -7.33 14.73 6.22
CA ASN A 98 -6.07 15.37 6.59
C ASN A 98 -6.13 15.98 8.00
N GLU A 99 -7.30 16.38 8.50
CA GLU A 99 -7.40 16.98 9.83
C GLU A 99 -6.94 16.04 10.95
N SER A 100 -7.36 14.77 10.90
CA SER A 100 -6.95 13.76 11.88
C SER A 100 -5.45 13.49 11.79
N TYR A 101 -4.93 13.33 10.58
CA TYR A 101 -3.50 13.14 10.33
C TYR A 101 -2.65 14.31 10.84
N ILE A 102 -3.02 15.55 10.53
CA ILE A 102 -2.31 16.75 10.98
C ILE A 102 -2.30 16.83 12.51
N ARG A 103 -3.41 16.46 13.17
CA ARG A 103 -3.52 16.43 14.62
C ARG A 103 -2.58 15.39 15.24
N GLU A 104 -2.51 14.19 14.67
CA GLU A 104 -1.56 13.14 15.10
C GLU A 104 -0.11 13.61 14.96
N GLN A 105 0.25 14.22 13.82
CA GLN A 105 1.60 14.75 13.59
C GLN A 105 1.97 15.88 14.56
N TYR A 106 1.02 16.77 14.88
CA TYR A 106 1.23 17.82 15.86
C TYR A 106 1.48 17.26 17.26
N GLN A 107 0.71 16.24 17.66
CA GLN A 107 0.91 15.53 18.93
C GLN A 107 2.26 14.82 18.96
N ALA A 108 2.62 14.09 17.90
CA ALA A 108 3.92 13.42 17.78
C ALA A 108 5.09 14.40 17.90
N MET A 109 5.02 15.55 17.21
CA MET A 109 6.00 16.63 17.32
C MET A 109 6.08 17.20 18.74
N THR A 110 4.94 17.40 19.40
CA THR A 110 4.89 17.91 20.77
C THR A 110 5.60 16.96 21.74
N VAL A 111 5.28 15.66 21.66
CA VAL A 111 5.91 14.62 22.49
C VAL A 111 7.40 14.49 22.18
N ALA A 112 7.79 14.48 20.90
CA ALA A 112 9.19 14.37 20.50
C ALA A 112 10.03 15.54 21.04
N ARG A 113 9.49 16.76 21.04
CA ARG A 113 10.15 17.95 21.63
C ARG A 113 10.27 17.85 23.15
N GLN A 114 9.31 17.23 23.83
CA GLN A 114 9.39 16.99 25.28
C GLN A 114 10.45 15.93 25.63
N LEU A 115 10.57 14.88 24.80
CA LEU A 115 11.56 13.82 24.98
C LEU A 115 12.99 14.28 24.66
N LEU A 116 13.14 15.18 23.68
CA LEU A 116 14.43 15.63 23.15
C LEU A 116 14.52 17.18 23.19
N PRO A 117 14.39 17.81 24.37
CA PRO A 117 14.24 19.27 24.49
C PRO A 117 15.48 20.05 24.03
N THR A 118 16.66 19.45 24.10
CA THR A 118 17.92 20.06 23.67
C THR A 118 18.34 19.69 22.26
N GLN A 119 17.59 18.80 21.58
CA GLN A 119 17.94 18.25 20.27
C GLN A 119 16.78 18.45 19.29
N PRO A 120 16.51 19.69 18.85
CA PRO A 120 15.34 20.01 18.03
C PRO A 120 15.33 19.26 16.68
N LEU A 121 16.50 18.99 16.10
CA LEU A 121 16.62 18.19 14.89
C LEU A 121 16.28 16.72 15.12
N ALA A 122 16.71 16.15 16.25
CA ALA A 122 16.38 14.77 16.60
C ALA A 122 14.89 14.63 16.94
N ALA A 123 14.30 15.62 17.63
CA ALA A 123 12.87 15.68 17.87
C ALA A 123 12.07 15.74 16.55
N ALA A 124 12.50 16.59 15.60
CA ALA A 124 11.86 16.70 14.30
C ALA A 124 12.01 15.42 13.47
N ALA A 125 13.17 14.78 13.49
CA ALA A 125 13.40 13.50 12.82
C ALA A 125 12.51 12.39 13.42
N LEU A 126 12.45 12.29 14.75
CA LEU A 126 11.61 11.31 15.43
C LEU A 126 10.13 11.51 15.11
N ALA A 127 9.64 12.76 15.19
CA ALA A 127 8.26 13.08 14.83
C ALA A 127 7.98 12.80 13.35
N GLY A 128 8.91 13.16 12.45
CA GLY A 128 8.78 12.90 11.01
C GLY A 128 8.87 11.42 10.62
N THR A 129 9.30 10.54 11.53
CA THR A 129 9.20 9.08 11.34
C THR A 129 7.88 8.48 11.80
N PHE A 130 7.03 9.27 12.46
CA PHE A 130 5.84 8.77 13.11
C PHE A 130 4.72 8.44 12.11
N SER A 131 4.23 7.20 12.19
CA SER A 131 3.03 6.67 11.52
C SER A 131 3.06 6.45 10.00
N ASP A 132 3.88 7.13 9.20
CA ASP A 132 3.73 7.11 7.74
C ASP A 132 5.04 7.19 6.92
N PHE A 133 6.20 7.20 7.58
CA PHE A 133 7.49 7.36 6.93
C PHE A 133 7.72 6.38 5.77
N GLU A 134 7.33 5.11 5.96
CA GLU A 134 7.42 4.06 4.95
C GLU A 134 6.59 4.35 3.69
N LEU A 135 5.50 5.11 3.81
CA LEU A 135 4.60 5.45 2.71
C LEU A 135 5.12 6.63 1.89
N VAL A 136 5.81 7.59 2.51
CA VAL A 136 6.18 8.85 1.87
C VAL A 136 7.60 8.83 1.29
N ASN A 137 8.55 8.20 1.97
CA ASN A 137 9.97 8.32 1.65
C ASN A 137 10.56 7.01 1.12
N HIS A 138 10.14 6.61 -0.08
CA HIS A 138 10.55 5.34 -0.66
C HIS A 138 11.26 5.50 -2.01
N ARG A 139 12.19 4.58 -2.28
CA ARG A 139 12.75 4.34 -3.62
C ARG A 139 12.29 2.97 -4.08
N LEU A 140 11.24 2.91 -4.90
CA LEU A 140 10.56 1.66 -5.27
C LEU A 140 11.54 0.58 -5.75
N HIS A 141 12.51 0.92 -6.61
CA HIS A 141 13.52 -0.05 -7.07
C HIS A 141 14.37 -0.66 -5.95
N HIS A 142 14.78 0.16 -4.97
CA HIS A 142 15.57 -0.33 -3.84
C HIS A 142 14.73 -1.23 -2.94
N ILE A 143 13.46 -0.87 -2.72
CA ILE A 143 12.52 -1.69 -1.96
C ILE A 143 12.31 -3.02 -2.68
N ALA A 144 11.97 -3.01 -3.98
CA ALA A 144 11.78 -4.22 -4.76
C ALA A 144 12.99 -5.16 -4.67
N MET A 145 14.20 -4.63 -4.88
CA MET A 145 15.44 -5.41 -4.82
C MET A 145 15.69 -5.97 -3.41
N LEU A 146 15.54 -5.15 -2.37
CA LEU A 146 15.78 -5.58 -0.99
C LEU A 146 14.77 -6.67 -0.58
N GLN A 147 13.49 -6.48 -0.87
CA GLN A 147 12.46 -7.46 -0.52
C GLN A 147 12.68 -8.78 -1.29
N LEU A 148 13.05 -8.72 -2.57
CA LEU A 148 13.42 -9.92 -3.33
C LEU A 148 14.61 -10.66 -2.71
N ILE A 149 15.70 -9.95 -2.38
CA ILE A 149 16.89 -10.56 -1.75
C ILE A 149 16.51 -11.22 -0.41
N LYS A 150 15.79 -10.50 0.47
CA LYS A 150 15.36 -11.03 1.76
C LYS A 150 14.48 -12.27 1.60
N SER A 151 13.55 -12.25 0.63
CA SER A 151 12.68 -13.39 0.36
C SER A 151 13.43 -14.58 -0.17
N VAL A 152 14.33 -14.42 -1.14
CA VAL A 152 15.17 -15.52 -1.63
C VAL A 152 15.99 -16.14 -0.49
N ARG A 153 16.63 -15.33 0.37
CA ARG A 153 17.35 -15.84 1.55
C ARG A 153 16.48 -16.61 2.52
N LEU A 154 15.23 -16.16 2.73
CA LEU A 154 14.27 -16.89 3.55
C LEU A 154 13.94 -18.26 2.94
N PHE A 155 13.67 -18.33 1.63
CA PHE A 155 13.37 -19.59 0.95
C PHE A 155 14.55 -20.55 0.92
N GLU A 156 15.77 -20.07 0.66
CA GLU A 156 17.00 -20.86 0.76
C GLU A 156 17.17 -21.46 2.17
N PHE A 157 16.92 -20.67 3.21
CA PHE A 157 16.96 -21.15 4.59
C PHE A 157 15.89 -22.21 4.89
N LEU A 158 14.65 -22.01 4.43
CA LEU A 158 13.56 -22.97 4.61
C LEU A 158 13.80 -24.28 3.86
N GLU A 159 14.45 -24.22 2.69
CA GLU A 159 14.80 -25.37 1.88
C GLU A 159 15.98 -26.17 2.48
N ALA A 160 16.98 -25.48 3.05
CA ALA A 160 18.16 -26.12 3.64
C ALA A 160 17.84 -26.93 4.91
N GLU A 161 16.79 -26.57 5.64
CA GLU A 161 16.43 -27.13 6.93
C GLU A 161 15.25 -28.09 6.82
N ALA A 162 15.52 -29.40 6.88
CA ALA A 162 14.51 -30.46 6.67
C ALA A 162 13.25 -30.33 7.54
N ARG A 163 13.37 -29.73 8.73
CA ARG A 163 12.23 -29.45 9.64
C ARG A 163 11.19 -28.50 9.05
N PHE A 164 11.55 -27.66 8.08
CA PHE A 164 10.64 -26.71 7.43
C PHE A 164 10.06 -27.22 6.12
N ALA A 165 10.49 -28.40 5.63
CA ALA A 165 9.98 -28.98 4.40
C ALA A 165 8.44 -29.06 4.34
N PRO A 166 7.71 -29.48 5.42
CA PRO A 166 6.25 -29.50 5.38
C PRO A 166 5.62 -28.11 5.22
N LEU A 167 6.20 -27.08 5.85
CA LEU A 167 5.71 -25.71 5.77
C LEU A 167 5.96 -25.12 4.37
N LEU A 168 7.17 -25.33 3.82
CA LEU A 168 7.52 -24.88 2.49
C LEU A 168 6.66 -25.58 1.42
N GLN A 169 6.42 -26.88 1.58
CA GLN A 169 5.54 -27.64 0.70
C GLN A 169 4.09 -27.12 0.75
N ALA A 170 3.54 -26.91 1.95
CA ALA A 170 2.20 -26.34 2.10
C ALA A 170 2.10 -24.94 1.49
N PHE A 171 3.16 -24.13 1.60
CA PHE A 171 3.23 -22.82 0.96
C PHE A 171 3.17 -22.94 -0.57
N VAL A 172 4.06 -23.70 -1.21
CA VAL A 172 4.09 -23.78 -2.68
C VAL A 172 2.81 -24.41 -3.24
N GLN A 173 2.24 -25.40 -2.54
CA GLN A 173 0.96 -26.01 -2.90
C GLN A 173 -0.20 -25.01 -2.83
N ARG A 174 -0.23 -24.13 -1.82
CA ARG A 174 -1.25 -23.09 -1.70
C ARG A 174 -1.30 -22.18 -2.93
N PHE A 175 -0.15 -21.88 -3.52
CA PHE A 175 -0.03 -21.06 -4.75
C PHE A 175 -0.04 -21.89 -6.04
N ASN A 176 -0.32 -23.20 -5.96
CA ASN A 176 -0.27 -24.13 -7.10
C ASN A 176 1.08 -24.09 -7.86
N CYS A 177 2.18 -23.92 -7.12
CA CYS A 177 3.54 -23.85 -7.64
C CYS A 177 4.28 -25.16 -7.36
N GLN A 178 5.18 -25.55 -8.27
CA GLN A 178 6.00 -26.77 -8.10
C GLN A 178 7.10 -26.58 -7.05
N ASN A 179 7.65 -25.37 -6.98
CA ASN A 179 8.73 -24.99 -6.09
C ASN A 179 8.67 -23.47 -5.83
N TRP A 180 9.53 -22.96 -4.94
CA TRP A 180 9.53 -21.55 -4.58
C TRP A 180 10.04 -20.64 -5.71
N GLN A 181 10.83 -21.17 -6.65
CA GLN A 181 11.35 -20.44 -7.80
C GLN A 181 10.26 -20.24 -8.87
N GLU A 182 9.35 -21.21 -9.04
CA GLU A 182 8.09 -21.05 -9.78
C GLU A 182 7.25 -19.92 -9.19
N TYR A 183 7.11 -19.90 -7.86
CA TYR A 183 6.40 -18.83 -7.16
C TYR A 183 6.97 -17.44 -7.48
N PHE A 184 8.30 -17.24 -7.41
CA PHE A 184 8.89 -15.94 -7.77
C PHE A 184 8.75 -15.59 -9.25
N ARG A 185 8.79 -16.60 -10.14
CA ARG A 185 8.57 -16.36 -11.57
C ARG A 185 7.16 -15.85 -11.83
N GLN A 186 6.14 -16.41 -11.20
CA GLN A 186 4.77 -15.89 -11.31
C GLN A 186 4.65 -14.50 -10.67
N LEU A 187 5.26 -14.29 -9.50
CA LEU A 187 5.25 -13.01 -8.79
C LEU A 187 5.91 -11.86 -9.58
N SER A 188 6.89 -12.17 -10.45
CA SER A 188 7.55 -11.18 -11.30
C SER A 188 6.58 -10.40 -12.21
N GLY A 189 5.44 -11.01 -12.57
CA GLY A 189 4.38 -10.37 -13.34
C GLY A 189 3.74 -9.17 -12.64
N VAL A 190 3.81 -9.13 -11.30
CA VAL A 190 3.31 -8.01 -10.49
C VAL A 190 4.38 -6.94 -10.28
N ILE A 191 5.65 -7.35 -10.11
CA ILE A 191 6.76 -6.43 -9.81
C ILE A 191 7.08 -5.50 -10.99
N LYS A 192 6.99 -6.03 -12.21
CA LYS A 192 7.36 -5.30 -13.42
C LYS A 192 6.49 -4.06 -13.66
N PRO A 193 5.14 -4.13 -13.62
CA PRO A 193 4.29 -2.94 -13.72
C PRO A 193 4.58 -1.88 -12.65
N VAL A 194 4.87 -2.28 -11.40
CA VAL A 194 5.18 -1.34 -10.30
C VAL A 194 6.47 -0.57 -10.56
N THR A 195 7.49 -1.28 -11.06
CA THR A 195 8.84 -0.72 -11.23
C THR A 195 9.04 -0.03 -12.57
N GLN A 196 8.18 -0.28 -13.56
CA GLN A 196 8.30 0.25 -14.92
C GLN A 196 7.17 1.23 -15.29
N ALA A 197 6.27 1.55 -14.36
CA ALA A 197 5.25 2.56 -14.61
C ALA A 197 5.90 3.92 -14.92
N GLU A 198 5.70 4.41 -16.14
CA GLU A 198 6.21 5.70 -16.62
C GLU A 198 5.29 6.86 -16.24
N THR A 199 4.01 6.58 -15.98
CA THR A 199 2.99 7.57 -15.65
C THR A 199 2.56 7.50 -14.19
N ALA A 200 2.36 8.67 -13.59
CA ALA A 200 1.76 8.80 -12.27
C ALA A 200 0.27 8.45 -12.34
N GLY A 201 -0.25 7.68 -11.37
CA GLY A 201 -1.68 7.34 -11.27
C GLY A 201 -1.97 5.84 -11.18
N ARG A 202 -3.14 5.40 -11.63
CA ARG A 202 -3.59 3.99 -11.55
C ARG A 202 -2.59 3.05 -12.25
N ILE A 203 -2.10 2.04 -11.53
CA ILE A 203 -1.26 0.96 -12.07
C ILE A 203 -2.07 -0.35 -12.05
N ALA A 204 -2.13 -1.01 -13.20
CA ALA A 204 -2.82 -2.29 -13.36
C ALA A 204 -1.88 -3.37 -13.90
N VAL A 205 -2.14 -4.60 -13.48
CA VAL A 205 -1.58 -5.83 -14.03
C VAL A 205 -2.68 -6.49 -14.85
N GLU A 206 -2.49 -6.50 -16.18
CA GLU A 206 -3.40 -7.17 -17.11
C GLU A 206 -2.84 -8.56 -17.43
N VAL A 207 -3.64 -9.59 -17.14
CA VAL A 207 -3.29 -10.98 -17.46
C VAL A 207 -3.70 -11.27 -18.91
N PRO A 208 -2.75 -11.53 -19.82
CA PRO A 208 -3.08 -11.79 -21.21
C PRO A 208 -3.86 -13.10 -21.35
N VAL A 209 -4.85 -13.14 -22.25
CA VAL A 209 -5.62 -14.35 -22.55
C VAL A 209 -4.72 -15.36 -23.26
N ARG A 210 -4.24 -16.34 -22.50
CA ARG A 210 -3.33 -17.42 -22.91
C ARG A 210 -3.76 -18.74 -22.25
N PRO A 211 -3.20 -19.89 -22.63
CA PRO A 211 -3.58 -21.18 -22.03
C PRO A 211 -3.47 -21.22 -20.50
N ASP A 212 -2.57 -20.43 -19.92
CA ASP A 212 -2.33 -20.29 -18.48
C ASP A 212 -3.14 -19.17 -17.80
N TYR A 213 -4.07 -18.51 -18.52
CA TYR A 213 -4.86 -17.38 -18.00
C TYR A 213 -5.54 -17.68 -16.67
N VAL A 214 -6.23 -18.83 -16.57
CA VAL A 214 -6.96 -19.21 -15.36
C VAL A 214 -6.01 -19.40 -14.18
N SER A 215 -4.87 -20.06 -14.39
CA SER A 215 -3.86 -20.26 -13.35
C SER A 215 -3.19 -18.96 -12.93
N ALA A 216 -2.88 -18.07 -13.88
CA ALA A 216 -2.27 -16.77 -13.59
C ALA A 216 -3.23 -15.87 -12.78
N CYS A 217 -4.50 -15.82 -13.16
CA CYS A 217 -5.53 -15.11 -12.38
C CYS A 217 -5.71 -15.72 -10.98
N ALA A 218 -5.74 -17.05 -10.86
CA ALA A 218 -5.84 -17.73 -9.57
C ALA A 218 -4.65 -17.41 -8.66
N PHE A 219 -3.43 -17.34 -9.21
CA PHE A 219 -2.23 -16.93 -8.48
C PHE A 219 -2.37 -15.52 -7.92
N LEU A 220 -2.77 -14.54 -8.75
CA LEU A 220 -2.91 -13.15 -8.33
C LEU A 220 -4.01 -12.93 -7.29
N ARG A 221 -5.08 -13.73 -7.33
CA ARG A 221 -6.18 -13.69 -6.33
C ARG A 221 -5.75 -14.05 -4.91
N HIS A 222 -4.57 -14.66 -4.71
CA HIS A 222 -4.02 -14.83 -3.36
C HIS A 222 -3.56 -13.50 -2.73
N PHE A 223 -3.40 -12.45 -3.54
CA PHE A 223 -2.98 -11.12 -3.12
C PHE A 223 -4.10 -10.08 -3.26
N THR A 224 -5.31 -10.48 -3.66
CA THR A 224 -6.45 -9.58 -3.80
C THR A 224 -7.21 -9.42 -2.49
N LEU A 225 -7.67 -8.20 -2.22
CA LEU A 225 -8.57 -7.91 -1.11
C LEU A 225 -9.86 -8.73 -1.28
N PRO A 226 -10.27 -9.49 -0.25
CA PRO A 226 -11.59 -10.11 -0.22
C PRO A 226 -12.69 -9.05 -0.19
N GLU A 227 -13.73 -9.24 -0.99
CA GLU A 227 -14.93 -8.39 -0.96
C GLU A 227 -15.57 -8.38 0.43
N GLY A 228 -16.01 -7.20 0.88
CA GLY A 228 -16.69 -7.03 2.16
C GLY A 228 -15.81 -7.21 3.41
N GLN A 229 -14.48 -7.37 3.25
CA GLN A 229 -13.58 -7.40 4.39
C GLN A 229 -13.38 -5.96 4.95
N PRO A 230 -13.57 -5.74 6.26
CA PRO A 230 -13.22 -4.46 6.87
C PRO A 230 -11.71 -4.22 6.80
N LEU A 231 -11.34 -2.99 6.46
CA LEU A 231 -9.96 -2.58 6.25
C LEU A 231 -9.47 -1.78 7.45
N ASP A 232 -8.30 -2.18 7.94
CA ASP A 232 -7.59 -1.43 8.97
C ASP A 232 -7.12 -0.09 8.41
N MET A 233 -7.66 1.01 8.95
CA MET A 233 -7.35 2.38 8.52
C MET A 233 -6.19 3.03 9.28
N ALA A 234 -5.71 2.40 10.35
CA ALA A 234 -4.62 2.92 11.17
C ALA A 234 -3.28 2.45 10.60
N ASP A 235 -3.13 1.12 10.47
CA ASP A 235 -1.89 0.47 10.04
C ASP A 235 -2.04 -0.26 8.70
N PHE A 236 -3.19 -0.19 8.02
CA PHE A 236 -3.36 -0.77 6.68
C PHE A 236 -2.95 -2.26 6.61
N THR A 237 -3.09 -3.00 7.71
CA THR A 237 -2.62 -4.39 7.81
C THR A 237 -3.26 -5.28 6.74
N SER A 238 -4.56 -5.09 6.47
CA SER A 238 -5.28 -5.78 5.40
C SER A 238 -4.70 -5.46 4.02
N LEU A 239 -4.45 -4.18 3.75
CA LEU A 239 -3.86 -3.73 2.47
C LEU A 239 -2.42 -4.22 2.29
N ARG A 240 -1.66 -4.37 3.38
CA ARG A 240 -0.30 -4.94 3.37
C ARG A 240 -0.28 -6.44 3.09
N ALA A 241 -1.31 -7.16 3.53
CA ALA A 241 -1.41 -8.61 3.32
C ALA A 241 -1.89 -8.96 1.91
N THR A 242 -2.85 -8.20 1.40
CA THR A 242 -3.47 -8.37 0.06
C THR A 242 -3.53 -7.02 -0.66
N PRO A 243 -2.43 -6.58 -1.29
CA PRO A 243 -2.28 -5.22 -1.83
C PRO A 243 -2.88 -5.03 -3.22
N LEU A 244 -3.66 -5.98 -3.74
CA LEU A 244 -4.31 -5.91 -5.05
C LEU A 244 -5.84 -5.82 -4.91
N CYS A 245 -6.48 -5.24 -5.93
CA CYS A 245 -7.93 -5.26 -6.13
C CYS A 245 -8.21 -5.78 -7.54
N GLU A 246 -9.10 -6.77 -7.69
CA GLU A 246 -9.55 -7.24 -9.00
C GLU A 246 -10.74 -6.39 -9.43
N GLU A 247 -10.55 -5.46 -10.39
CA GLU A 247 -11.63 -4.58 -10.87
C GLU A 247 -12.49 -5.27 -11.93
N SER A 248 -11.89 -6.17 -12.70
CA SER A 248 -12.57 -6.99 -13.70
C SER A 248 -11.77 -8.27 -13.92
N PRO A 249 -12.39 -9.32 -14.51
CA PRO A 249 -11.68 -10.59 -14.74
C PRO A 249 -10.36 -10.37 -15.49
N GLY A 250 -9.25 -10.72 -14.84
CA GLY A 250 -7.90 -10.59 -15.41
C GLY A 250 -7.24 -9.21 -15.29
N THR A 251 -7.90 -8.24 -14.64
CA THR A 251 -7.37 -6.90 -14.39
C THR A 251 -7.19 -6.66 -12.89
N PHE A 252 -5.94 -6.62 -12.44
CA PHE A 252 -5.59 -6.45 -11.04
C PHE A 252 -4.95 -5.08 -10.82
N VAL A 253 -5.59 -4.23 -10.05
CA VAL A 253 -5.12 -2.88 -9.74
C VAL A 253 -4.36 -2.89 -8.42
N LEU A 254 -3.23 -2.19 -8.40
CA LEU A 254 -2.43 -2.02 -7.21
C LEU A 254 -3.11 -1.02 -6.29
N VAL A 255 -3.28 -1.39 -5.02
CA VAL A 255 -3.78 -0.45 -4.01
C VAL A 255 -2.74 0.62 -3.74
N TYR A 256 -1.47 0.26 -3.56
CA TYR A 256 -0.40 1.25 -3.41
C TYR A 256 0.96 0.63 -3.72
N PRO A 257 1.80 1.23 -4.59
CA PRO A 257 3.06 0.64 -5.06
C PRO A 257 3.98 0.09 -3.98
N VAL A 258 4.23 0.86 -2.91
CA VAL A 258 5.13 0.39 -1.83
C VAL A 258 4.54 -0.81 -1.08
N LEU A 259 3.22 -0.86 -0.86
CA LEU A 259 2.59 -1.99 -0.17
C LEU A 259 2.71 -3.28 -0.99
N VAL A 260 2.60 -3.18 -2.31
CA VAL A 260 2.76 -4.31 -3.24
C VAL A 260 4.19 -4.85 -3.19
N LEU A 261 5.19 -3.96 -3.20
CA LEU A 261 6.60 -4.38 -3.12
C LEU A 261 6.96 -4.95 -1.75
N GLU A 262 6.41 -4.40 -0.68
CA GLU A 262 6.62 -4.92 0.67
C GLU A 262 5.97 -6.29 0.88
N ALA A 263 4.84 -6.57 0.22
CA ALA A 263 4.19 -7.87 0.26
C ALA A 263 5.09 -9.01 -0.28
N LEU A 264 6.10 -8.69 -1.11
CA LEU A 264 7.08 -9.67 -1.60
C LEU A 264 7.87 -10.36 -0.48
N HIS A 265 8.04 -9.70 0.67
CA HIS A 265 8.76 -10.25 1.82
C HIS A 265 8.02 -10.09 3.13
N LYS A 266 7.65 -8.85 3.52
CA LYS A 266 6.88 -8.58 4.74
C LYS A 266 5.55 -9.34 4.68
N GLY A 267 4.95 -9.44 3.49
CA GLY A 267 3.73 -10.20 3.23
C GLY A 267 3.86 -11.73 3.39
N LEU A 268 5.07 -12.28 3.24
CA LEU A 268 5.31 -13.72 3.36
C LEU A 268 4.93 -14.25 4.74
N TYR A 269 5.05 -13.43 5.79
CA TYR A 269 4.56 -13.79 7.13
C TYR A 269 3.12 -14.27 7.12
N PHE A 270 2.24 -13.48 6.50
CA PHE A 270 0.81 -13.78 6.44
C PHE A 270 0.57 -15.05 5.61
N GLN A 271 1.27 -15.18 4.48
CA GLN A 271 1.13 -16.32 3.58
C GLN A 271 1.64 -17.63 4.22
N PHE A 272 2.78 -17.62 4.90
CA PHE A 272 3.28 -18.77 5.65
C PHE A 272 2.40 -19.10 6.86
N ASN A 273 1.85 -18.11 7.55
CA ASN A 273 0.90 -18.36 8.65
C ASN A 273 -0.36 -19.07 8.15
N LEU A 274 -0.88 -18.69 6.97
CA LEU A 274 -1.99 -19.38 6.32
C LEU A 274 -1.62 -20.82 5.93
N ALA A 275 -0.43 -21.03 5.32
CA ALA A 275 0.06 -22.37 5.00
C ALA A 275 0.24 -23.25 6.25
N ASN A 276 0.74 -22.67 7.35
CA ASN A 276 0.92 -23.39 8.61
C ASN A 276 -0.42 -23.83 9.22
N ARG A 277 -1.49 -23.04 9.06
CA ARG A 277 -2.84 -23.41 9.54
C ARG A 277 -3.45 -24.60 8.81
N SER A 278 -3.03 -24.89 7.58
CA SER A 278 -3.48 -26.08 6.84
C SER A 278 -2.78 -27.38 7.25
N LEU A 279 -1.73 -27.31 8.05
CA LEU A 279 -1.01 -28.50 8.51
C LEU A 279 -1.70 -29.16 9.72
N PRO A 280 -1.64 -30.50 9.85
CA PRO A 280 -2.18 -31.21 11.02
C PRO A 280 -1.56 -30.70 12.33
N LYS A 281 -2.39 -30.51 13.36
CA LYS A 281 -1.91 -30.20 14.72
C LYS A 281 -1.17 -31.42 15.27
N GLY A 282 0.15 -31.48 15.07
CA GLY A 282 1.00 -32.59 15.55
C GLY A 282 2.12 -33.01 14.62
N SER A 283 2.22 -32.47 13.39
CA SER A 283 3.40 -32.63 12.53
C SER A 283 4.54 -31.65 12.87
N GLY A 284 4.36 -30.86 13.93
CA GLY A 284 5.47 -30.21 14.63
C GLY A 284 6.14 -31.21 15.56
N SER A 285 7.41 -31.53 15.29
CA SER A 285 8.36 -32.09 16.25
C SER A 285 8.16 -31.50 17.67
N PRO A 286 8.36 -32.27 18.76
CA PRO A 286 8.05 -31.87 20.13
C PRO A 286 8.92 -30.68 20.54
N ILE A 287 8.39 -29.48 20.32
CA ILE A 287 8.77 -28.29 21.04
C ILE A 287 7.46 -27.70 21.52
N GLY A 288 7.26 -27.73 22.84
CA GLY A 288 6.24 -26.96 23.55
C GLY A 288 6.48 -25.45 23.46
N ALA A 289 6.80 -24.94 22.28
CA ALA A 289 6.81 -23.54 21.94
C ALA A 289 6.13 -23.48 20.59
N ARG A 290 5.01 -22.74 20.55
CA ARG A 290 4.41 -22.28 19.31
C ARG A 290 5.57 -21.94 18.35
N CYS A 291 5.59 -22.52 17.15
CA CYS A 291 6.22 -21.86 16.03
C CYS A 291 5.33 -20.65 15.71
N THR A 292 5.32 -19.70 16.65
CA THR A 292 4.87 -18.34 16.45
C THR A 292 5.81 -17.82 15.39
N ALA A 293 5.30 -17.64 14.18
CA ALA A 293 5.96 -16.87 13.14
C ALA A 293 6.44 -15.49 13.69
N THR A 294 5.93 -15.06 14.85
CA THR A 294 6.37 -13.95 15.69
C THR A 294 7.88 -13.95 16.03
N CYS A 295 8.57 -15.10 16.06
CA CYS A 295 10.02 -15.14 16.30
C CYS A 295 10.89 -14.84 15.06
N PHE A 296 10.32 -14.85 13.84
CA PHE A 296 11.13 -14.77 12.62
C PHE A 296 11.29 -13.36 12.03
N LEU A 297 10.47 -12.38 12.45
CA LEU A 297 10.44 -11.05 11.82
C LEU A 297 10.51 -9.87 12.81
N SER A 298 10.61 -10.15 14.10
CA SER A 298 10.84 -9.13 15.14
C SER A 298 12.33 -8.78 15.32
N SER A 299 13.20 -9.29 14.45
CA SER A 299 14.66 -9.15 14.54
C SER A 299 15.32 -8.86 13.17
N THR A 300 14.71 -8.01 12.34
CA THR A 300 15.42 -7.27 11.26
C THR A 300 14.73 -5.95 10.97
#